data_AF-A0A495WB65-F1
#
_entry.id   AF-A0A495WB65-F1
#
_cell.length_a   1.000
_cell.length_b   1.000
_cell.length_c   1.000
_cell.angle_alpha   90.00
_cell.angle_beta   90.00
_cell.angle_gamma   90.00
#
_symmetry.space_group_name_H-M   'P 1'
#
loop_
_entity.id
_entity.type
_entity.pdbx_description
1 polymer ?
#
loop_
_entity_poly.entity_id
_entity_poly.type
_entity_poly.pdbx_seq_one_letter_code
_entity_poly.pdbx_strand_id
1 'polypeptide(L)'
;MKQREPELSKSRKPVADLSEIVVYDEKGHAVGCVPTDSCFKKSTDRAPLTYVRYVRDNKKEMVIDLKSLVGITRIVCVPRNDGNSVFPGSVYELFYYGMDGWESLGIKRAEDYNVEYEDVPAGALYWLKCLTGGVEERIFTFTDKDGIRFF
;
A
#
# COMPACT_ATOMS: atom_id res chain seq x y z
N MET A 1 35.95 21.53 37.73
CA MET A 1 35.08 21.49 36.54
C MET A 1 34.65 20.05 36.31
N LYS A 2 33.36 19.72 36.47
CA LYS A 2 32.83 18.41 36.08
C LYS A 2 32.59 18.44 34.57
N GLN A 3 33.29 17.60 33.81
CA GLN A 3 32.98 17.37 32.40
C GLN A 3 31.56 16.80 32.32
N ARG A 4 30.69 17.43 31.55
CA ARG A 4 29.39 16.85 31.16
C ARG A 4 29.68 15.81 30.09
N GLU A 5 29.30 14.57 30.34
CA GLU A 5 29.22 13.55 29.30
C GLU A 5 28.22 14.00 28.23
N PRO A 6 28.47 13.73 26.94
CA PRO A 6 27.50 14.03 25.89
C PRO A 6 26.32 13.07 26.04
N GLU A 7 25.11 13.63 26.27
CA GLU A 7 23.88 12.86 26.14
C GLU A 7 23.82 12.30 24.72
N LEU A 8 24.04 10.99 24.58
CA LEU A 8 23.71 10.28 23.35
C LEU A 8 22.22 10.53 23.07
N SER A 9 21.94 11.33 22.04
CA SER A 9 20.63 11.42 21.41
C SER A 9 20.17 10.00 21.10
N LYS A 10 19.29 9.44 21.95
CA LYS A 10 18.67 8.15 21.69
C LYS A 10 17.85 8.32 20.42
N SER A 11 18.40 7.84 19.31
CA SER A 11 17.69 7.73 18.04
C SER A 11 16.33 7.10 18.31
N ARG A 12 15.28 7.90 18.13
CA ARG A 12 13.88 7.50 18.28
C ARG A 12 13.56 6.47 17.19
N LYS A 13 13.84 5.19 17.46
CA LYS A 13 13.62 4.13 16.48
C LYS A 13 12.12 4.05 16.14
N PRO A 14 11.73 4.21 14.87
CA PRO A 14 10.36 3.95 14.45
C PRO A 14 10.01 2.48 14.69
N VAL A 15 8.76 2.24 15.07
CA VAL A 15 8.22 0.91 15.32
C VAL A 15 7.41 0.44 14.11
N ALA A 16 6.73 1.36 13.42
CA ALA A 16 6.02 1.09 12.18
C ALA A 16 5.88 2.39 11.37
N ASP A 17 5.95 2.28 10.04
CA ASP A 17 5.50 3.33 9.12
C ASP A 17 4.24 2.81 8.40
N LEU A 18 3.15 3.58 8.43
CA LEU A 18 1.85 3.21 7.89
C LEU A 18 1.37 4.28 6.92
N SER A 19 1.05 3.88 5.69
CA SER A 19 0.53 4.78 4.67
C SER A 19 -0.96 5.03 4.86
N GLU A 20 -1.78 3.98 4.89
CA GLU A 20 -3.24 4.12 4.91
C GLU A 20 -3.89 3.08 5.83
N ILE A 21 -5.02 3.48 6.41
CA ILE A 21 -6.04 2.62 6.98
C ILE A 21 -7.35 2.91 6.26
N VAL A 22 -7.93 1.85 5.72
CA VAL A 22 -9.25 1.90 5.09
C VAL A 22 -10.17 0.92 5.80
N VAL A 23 -11.29 1.43 6.27
CA VAL A 23 -12.34 0.63 6.92
C VAL A 23 -13.45 0.40 5.89
N TYR A 24 -13.97 -0.82 5.83
CA TYR A 24 -15.07 -1.21 4.95
C TYR A 24 -16.29 -1.65 5.75
N ASP A 25 -17.47 -1.25 5.28
CA ASP A 25 -18.75 -1.63 5.86
C ASP A 25 -19.26 -3.01 5.36
N GLU A 26 -20.42 -3.43 5.85
CA GLU A 26 -21.09 -4.66 5.44
C GLU A 26 -21.50 -4.71 3.96
N LYS A 27 -21.54 -3.55 3.28
CA LYS A 27 -21.84 -3.45 1.85
C LYS A 27 -20.57 -3.43 0.99
N GLY A 28 -19.39 -3.50 1.61
CA GLY A 28 -18.11 -3.42 0.91
C GLY A 28 -17.70 -2.00 0.51
N HIS A 29 -18.36 -0.96 1.03
CA HIS A 29 -17.97 0.42 0.77
C HIS A 29 -16.92 0.90 1.76
N ALA A 30 -15.97 1.70 1.28
CA ALA A 30 -15.02 2.37 2.14
C ALA A 30 -15.73 3.43 3.01
N VAL A 31 -15.56 3.32 4.32
CA VAL A 31 -16.14 4.22 5.31
C VAL A 31 -15.24 5.45 5.49
N GLY A 32 -15.87 6.62 5.59
CA GLY A 32 -15.17 7.84 5.99
C GLY A 32 -14.72 7.75 7.44
N CYS A 33 -13.41 7.86 7.67
CA CYS A 33 -12.86 7.81 9.02
C CYS A 33 -11.80 8.89 9.20
N VAL A 34 -11.65 9.40 10.42
CA VAL A 34 -10.68 10.45 10.75
C VAL A 34 -9.98 10.10 12.05
N PRO A 35 -8.64 10.12 12.11
CA PRO A 35 -7.91 9.97 13.35
C PRO A 35 -8.26 11.09 14.33
N THR A 36 -8.39 10.76 15.61
CA THR A 36 -8.70 11.75 16.65
C THR A 36 -7.52 12.70 16.92
N ASP A 37 -6.29 12.26 16.62
CA ASP A 37 -5.08 13.07 16.71
C ASP A 37 -4.55 13.39 15.31
N SER A 38 -4.34 14.68 15.04
CA SER A 38 -3.90 15.18 13.73
C SER A 38 -2.53 14.68 13.30
N CYS A 39 -1.68 14.22 14.23
CA CYS A 39 -0.40 13.60 13.87
C CYS A 39 -0.56 12.30 13.06
N PHE A 40 -1.74 11.67 13.15
CA PHE A 40 -2.07 10.48 12.37
C PHE A 40 -2.86 10.80 11.10
N LYS A 41 -3.13 12.07 10.76
CA LYS A 41 -3.98 12.44 9.61
C LYS A 41 -3.59 11.74 8.30
N LYS A 42 -2.29 11.50 8.08
CA LYS A 42 -1.80 10.83 6.88
C LYS A 42 -2.21 9.37 6.76
N SER A 43 -2.64 8.71 7.84
CA SER A 43 -3.10 7.33 7.76
C SER A 43 -4.51 7.20 7.18
N THR A 44 -5.18 8.30 6.85
CA THR A 44 -6.54 8.27 6.27
C THR A 44 -6.71 9.34 5.17
N ASP A 45 -5.61 9.84 4.58
CA ASP A 45 -5.67 10.93 3.61
C ASP A 45 -5.88 10.46 2.16
N ARG A 46 -5.97 9.14 1.94
CA ARG A 46 -6.17 8.50 0.63
C ARG A 46 -5.04 8.80 -0.35
N ALA A 47 -3.87 9.14 0.16
CA ALA A 47 -2.64 9.30 -0.61
C ALA A 47 -1.65 8.19 -0.19
N PRO A 48 -1.61 7.06 -0.92
CA PRO A 48 -0.85 5.87 -0.49
C PRO A 48 0.67 6.05 -0.36
N LEU A 49 1.21 7.15 -0.90
CA LEU A 49 2.63 7.52 -0.82
C LEU A 49 2.96 8.41 0.38
N THR A 50 1.97 9.02 1.03
CA THR A 50 2.17 9.64 2.35
C THR A 50 2.09 8.58 3.44
N TYR A 51 2.75 8.84 4.57
CA TYR A 51 2.74 7.89 5.68
C TYR A 51 2.86 8.61 7.02
N VAL A 52 2.31 7.97 8.05
CA VAL A 52 2.57 8.28 9.46
C VAL A 52 3.74 7.43 9.94
N ARG A 53 4.61 8.04 10.75
CA ARG A 53 5.68 7.33 11.43
C ARG A 53 5.29 7.11 12.88
N TYR A 54 5.08 5.85 13.24
CA TYR A 54 4.84 5.47 14.63
C TYR A 54 6.17 5.24 15.34
N VAL A 55 6.40 6.00 16.41
CA VAL A 55 7.63 5.94 17.23
C VAL A 55 7.24 5.40 18.60
N ARG A 56 8.03 4.46 19.15
CA ARG A 56 7.76 3.79 20.43
C ARG A 56 7.51 4.77 21.59
N ASP A 57 8.22 5.88 21.58
CA ASP A 57 8.17 6.90 22.63
C ASP A 57 6.95 7.80 22.53
N ASN A 58 6.21 7.79 21.41
CA ASN A 58 5.03 8.63 21.26
C ASN A 58 3.89 8.19 22.19
N LYS A 59 3.88 6.95 22.72
CA LYS A 59 2.85 6.38 23.63
C LYS A 59 1.37 6.66 23.24
N LYS A 60 1.13 7.19 22.03
CA LYS A 60 -0.18 7.63 21.56
C LYS A 60 -0.82 6.47 20.83
N GLU A 61 -1.98 6.05 21.30
CA GLU A 61 -2.82 5.13 20.55
C GLU A 61 -3.38 5.85 19.33
N MET A 62 -3.39 5.16 18.19
CA MET A 62 -4.08 5.66 17.01
C MET A 62 -5.55 5.31 17.14
N VAL A 63 -6.35 6.29 17.56
CA VAL A 63 -7.81 6.16 17.67
C VAL A 63 -8.44 6.75 16.43
N ILE A 64 -9.31 5.98 15.78
CA ILE A 64 -9.99 6.36 14.53
C ILE A 64 -11.48 6.52 14.81
N ASP A 65 -12.01 7.70 14.49
CA ASP A 65 -13.44 8.01 14.58
C ASP A 65 -14.13 7.74 13.22
N LEU A 66 -15.10 6.82 13.22
CA LEU A 66 -15.87 6.39 12.05
C LEU A 66 -17.06 7.32 11.73
N LYS A 67 -17.30 8.36 12.53
CA LYS A 67 -18.36 9.37 12.38
C LYS A 67 -19.80 8.88 12.53
N SER A 68 -20.06 7.59 12.36
CA SER A 68 -21.36 6.96 12.57
C SER A 68 -21.22 5.54 13.11
N LEU A 69 -22.31 4.98 13.63
CA LEU A 69 -22.39 3.57 13.99
C LEU A 69 -22.41 2.74 12.69
N VAL A 70 -21.40 1.91 12.49
CA VAL A 70 -21.22 1.10 11.27
C VAL A 70 -20.77 -0.31 11.63
N GLY A 71 -21.35 -1.31 10.97
CA GLY A 71 -20.84 -2.68 11.00
C GLY A 71 -19.58 -2.78 10.14
N ILE A 72 -18.47 -3.22 10.73
CA ILE A 72 -17.17 -3.31 10.05
C ILE A 72 -16.94 -4.76 9.63
N THR A 73 -16.59 -4.97 8.36
CA THR A 73 -16.25 -6.30 7.82
C THR A 73 -14.77 -6.45 7.55
N ARG A 74 -14.09 -5.36 7.16
CA ARG A 74 -12.68 -5.38 6.76
C ARG A 74 -11.97 -4.08 7.13
N ILE A 75 -10.74 -4.23 7.61
CA ILE A 75 -9.78 -3.13 7.77
C ILE A 75 -8.57 -3.46 6.91
N VAL A 76 -8.23 -2.56 6.00
CA VAL A 76 -7.01 -2.64 5.19
C VAL A 76 -5.97 -1.70 5.77
N CYS A 77 -4.78 -2.23 6.04
CA CYS A 77 -3.62 -1.46 6.49
C CYS A 77 -2.55 -1.49 5.39
N VAL A 78 -2.26 -0.34 4.80
CA VAL A 78 -1.22 -0.21 3.78
C VAL A 78 0.07 0.24 4.46
N PRO A 79 1.13 -0.58 4.47
CA PRO A 79 2.42 -0.14 5.01
C PRO A 79 3.01 0.96 4.14
N ARG A 80 4.02 1.65 4.67
CA ARG A 80 4.82 2.54 3.83
C ARG A 80 5.32 1.78 2.60
N ASN A 81 4.99 2.29 1.44
CA ASN A 81 5.30 1.70 0.15
C ASN A 81 5.89 2.76 -0.80
N ASP A 82 6.39 2.29 -1.92
CA ASP A 82 7.01 3.09 -3.00
C ASP A 82 6.05 3.34 -4.18
N GLY A 83 4.78 2.93 -4.06
CA GLY A 83 3.78 3.07 -5.10
C GLY A 83 3.64 1.88 -6.05
N ASN A 84 4.44 0.82 -5.88
CA ASN A 84 4.40 -0.37 -6.73
C ASN A 84 3.27 -1.36 -6.41
N SER A 85 2.37 -1.03 -5.47
CA SER A 85 1.22 -1.85 -5.14
C SER A 85 0.02 -1.56 -6.05
N VAL A 86 -0.94 -2.49 -6.07
CA VAL A 86 -2.23 -2.27 -6.74
C VAL A 86 -3.14 -1.47 -5.82
N PHE A 87 -3.72 -0.38 -6.34
CA PHE A 87 -4.59 0.51 -5.59
C PHE A 87 -5.98 0.58 -6.24
N PRO A 88 -7.07 0.46 -5.46
CA PRO A 88 -8.43 0.59 -5.97
C PRO A 88 -8.63 1.90 -6.74
N GLY A 89 -9.35 1.82 -7.85
CA GLY A 89 -9.65 2.95 -8.74
C GLY A 89 -8.56 3.25 -9.78
N SER A 90 -7.33 2.76 -9.61
CA SER A 90 -6.28 2.91 -10.62
C SER A 90 -6.50 1.97 -11.82
N VAL A 91 -6.00 2.37 -12.99
CA VAL A 91 -6.07 1.58 -14.22
C VAL A 91 -4.71 0.96 -14.49
N TYR A 92 -4.71 -0.34 -14.77
CA TYR A 92 -3.52 -1.13 -15.01
C TYR A 92 -3.59 -1.83 -16.37
N GLU A 93 -2.42 -2.07 -16.96
CA GLU A 93 -2.27 -2.93 -18.13
C GLU A 93 -1.20 -3.98 -17.81
N LEU A 94 -1.54 -5.26 -17.99
CA LEU A 94 -0.58 -6.35 -17.79
C LEU A 94 0.05 -6.71 -19.13
N PHE A 95 1.38 -6.75 -19.16
CA PHE A 95 2.14 -7.28 -20.27
C PHE A 95 2.82 -8.59 -19.89
N TYR A 96 3.04 -9.44 -20.89
CA TYR A 96 4.00 -10.55 -20.80
C TYR A 96 5.03 -10.45 -21.92
N TYR A 97 6.23 -11.00 -21.72
CA TYR A 97 7.27 -11.04 -22.74
C TYR A 97 7.17 -12.34 -23.55
N GLY A 98 6.60 -12.24 -24.75
CA GLY A 98 6.42 -13.31 -25.72
C GLY A 98 7.57 -13.44 -26.72
N MET A 99 7.32 -14.11 -27.84
CA MET A 99 8.33 -14.33 -28.89
C MET A 99 8.76 -13.03 -29.56
N ASP A 100 7.81 -12.11 -29.75
CA ASP A 100 8.02 -10.84 -30.46
C ASP A 100 8.21 -9.64 -29.52
N GLY A 101 8.39 -9.90 -28.22
CA GLY A 101 8.60 -8.89 -27.19
C GLY A 101 7.42 -8.72 -26.23
N TRP A 102 7.19 -7.50 -25.75
CA TRP A 102 6.09 -7.21 -24.82
C TRP A 102 4.73 -7.24 -25.51
N GLU A 103 3.84 -8.08 -25.01
CA GLU A 103 2.48 -8.25 -25.50
C GLU A 103 1.49 -7.96 -24.37
N SER A 104 0.43 -7.20 -24.69
CA SER A 104 -0.59 -6.81 -23.71
C SER A 104 -1.60 -7.94 -23.49
N LEU A 105 -1.94 -8.19 -22.23
CA LEU A 105 -3.03 -9.06 -21.77
C LEU A 105 -4.30 -8.25 -21.43
N GLY A 106 -4.32 -6.97 -21.78
CA GLY A 106 -5.46 -6.08 -21.65
C GLY A 106 -5.35 -5.08 -20.50
N ILE A 107 -6.32 -4.16 -20.48
CA ILE A 107 -6.40 -3.04 -19.54
C ILE A 107 -7.56 -3.31 -18.57
N LYS A 108 -7.30 -3.17 -17.27
CA LYS A 108 -8.32 -3.32 -16.21
C LYS A 108 -8.23 -2.19 -15.18
N ARG A 109 -9.38 -1.76 -14.66
CA ARG A 109 -9.44 -0.89 -13.47
C ARG A 109 -9.50 -1.78 -12.23
N ALA A 110 -8.62 -1.53 -11.27
CA ALA A 110 -8.63 -2.27 -10.00
C ALA A 110 -9.85 -1.86 -9.16
N GLU A 111 -10.68 -2.83 -8.77
CA GLU A 111 -11.82 -2.60 -7.88
C GLU A 111 -11.44 -2.73 -6.40
N ASP A 112 -10.37 -3.49 -6.11
CA ASP A 112 -9.79 -3.66 -4.78
C ASP A 112 -8.24 -3.51 -4.87
N TYR A 113 -7.51 -3.83 -3.81
CA TYR A 113 -6.04 -3.83 -3.75
C TYR A 113 -5.41 -4.99 -4.53
N ASN A 114 -6.10 -5.47 -5.56
CA ASN A 114 -5.66 -6.49 -6.50
C ASN A 114 -6.27 -6.21 -7.88
N VAL A 115 -5.69 -6.83 -8.91
CA VAL A 115 -6.25 -6.86 -10.26
C VAL A 115 -6.02 -8.27 -10.81
N GLU A 116 -7.08 -8.87 -11.34
CA GLU A 116 -7.06 -10.25 -11.80
C GLU A 116 -7.03 -10.29 -13.34
N TYR A 117 -6.13 -11.10 -13.89
CA TYR A 117 -6.05 -11.37 -15.32
C TYR A 117 -6.23 -12.87 -15.54
N GLU A 118 -6.97 -13.23 -16.58
CA GLU A 118 -7.25 -14.61 -16.95
C GLU A 118 -6.38 -15.01 -18.15
N ASP A 119 -6.23 -16.32 -18.37
CA ASP A 119 -5.48 -16.89 -19.50
C ASP A 119 -4.03 -16.34 -19.65
N VAL A 120 -3.41 -16.02 -18.51
CA VAL A 120 -2.03 -15.49 -18.46
C VAL A 120 -1.02 -16.61 -18.77
N PRO A 121 -0.15 -16.44 -19.79
CA PRO A 121 0.86 -17.45 -20.15
C PRO A 121 1.79 -17.73 -18.98
N ALA A 122 2.00 -18.99 -18.60
CA ALA A 122 2.87 -19.37 -17.49
C ALA A 122 4.37 -19.29 -17.84
N GLY A 123 5.21 -19.02 -16.83
CA GLY A 123 6.67 -19.06 -17.00
C GLY A 123 7.26 -17.91 -17.84
N ALA A 124 6.49 -16.83 -18.03
CA ALA A 124 6.93 -15.64 -18.74
C ALA A 124 7.47 -14.56 -17.79
N LEU A 125 8.08 -13.53 -18.37
CA LEU A 125 8.34 -12.28 -17.69
C LEU A 125 7.10 -11.38 -17.83
N TYR A 126 6.65 -10.78 -16.74
CA TYR A 126 5.48 -9.93 -16.70
C TYR A 126 5.85 -8.50 -16.32
N TRP A 127 5.02 -7.55 -16.77
CA TRP A 127 5.13 -6.14 -16.42
C TRP A 127 3.73 -5.59 -16.21
N LEU A 128 3.41 -5.22 -14.97
CA LEU A 128 2.15 -4.56 -14.64
C LEU A 128 2.38 -3.05 -14.67
N LYS A 129 1.82 -2.39 -15.69
CA LYS A 129 1.94 -0.96 -15.91
C LYS A 129 0.77 -0.22 -15.26
N CYS A 130 1.02 0.84 -14.50
CA CYS A 130 -0.04 1.70 -13.99
C CYS A 130 -0.27 2.87 -14.96
N LEU A 131 -1.49 2.98 -15.51
CA LEU A 131 -1.82 4.01 -16.51
C LEU A 131 -2.33 5.31 -15.90
N THR A 132 -2.68 5.31 -14.61
CA THR A 132 -3.23 6.46 -13.88
C THR A 132 -2.29 7.03 -12.83
N GLY A 133 -1.05 6.56 -12.77
CA GLY A 133 -0.06 6.95 -11.78
C GLY A 133 1.15 6.04 -11.83
N GLY A 134 1.93 6.00 -10.74
CA GLY A 134 3.18 5.27 -10.71
C GLY A 134 4.32 6.05 -11.38
N VAL A 135 5.52 5.90 -10.82
CA VAL A 135 6.77 6.47 -11.39
C VAL A 135 7.76 5.34 -11.63
N GLU A 136 7.80 4.40 -10.69
CA GLU A 136 8.58 3.17 -10.76
C GLU A 136 7.66 2.03 -11.21
N GLU A 137 8.19 1.14 -12.04
CA GLU A 137 7.53 -0.09 -12.45
C GLU A 137 8.58 -1.20 -12.48
N ARG A 138 8.18 -2.42 -12.09
CA ARG A 138 9.12 -3.54 -11.98
C ARG A 138 8.58 -4.76 -12.68
N ILE A 139 9.43 -5.35 -13.53
CA ILE A 139 9.16 -6.64 -14.14
C ILE A 139 9.20 -7.74 -13.08
N PHE A 140 8.38 -8.76 -13.26
CA PHE A 140 8.31 -9.88 -12.33
C PHE A 140 8.09 -11.20 -13.06
N THR A 141 8.43 -12.30 -12.42
CA THR A 141 7.97 -13.63 -12.81
C THR A 141 6.96 -14.13 -11.78
N PHE A 142 6.14 -15.08 -12.19
CA PHE A 142 5.15 -15.73 -11.33
C PHE A 142 5.18 -17.23 -11.57
N THR A 143 5.19 -18.01 -10.50
CA THR A 143 4.98 -19.47 -10.54
C THR A 143 4.07 -19.87 -9.39
N ASP A 144 3.31 -20.95 -9.55
CA ASP A 144 2.44 -21.46 -8.48
C ASP A 144 3.22 -21.85 -7.21
N LYS A 145 4.49 -22.22 -7.38
CA LYS A 145 5.36 -22.65 -6.29
C LYS A 145 5.99 -21.48 -5.52
N ASP A 146 6.54 -20.51 -6.24
CA ASP A 146 7.37 -19.44 -5.67
C ASP A 146 6.62 -18.10 -5.57
N GLY A 147 5.41 -18.02 -6.13
CA GLY A 147 4.63 -16.80 -6.21
C GLY A 147 5.30 -15.76 -7.10
N ILE A 148 5.07 -14.48 -6.77
CA ILE A 148 5.66 -13.34 -7.50
C ILE A 148 7.12 -13.15 -7.08
N ARG A 149 8.01 -13.06 -8.08
CA ARG A 149 9.41 -12.68 -7.90
C ARG A 149 9.75 -11.46 -8.74
N PHE A 150 10.27 -10.43 -8.10
CA PHE A 150 10.70 -9.20 -8.74
C PHE A 150 12.19 -9.22 -9.13
N PHE A 151 12.56 -8.46 -10.17
CA PHE A 151 13.95 -8.28 -10.64
C PHE A 151 14.39 -6.82 -10.58
#